data_AF-A0A4Q3FSH6-F1
#
_entry.id   AF-A0A4Q3FSH6-F1
#
_cell.length_a   1.000
_cell.length_b   1.000
_cell.length_c   1.000
_cell.angle_alpha   90.00
_cell.angle_beta   90.00
_cell.angle_gamma   90.00
#
_symmetry.space_group_name_H-M   'P 1'
#
loop_
_entity.id
_entity.type
_entity.pdbx_description
1 polymer ?
#
loop_
_entity_poly.entity_id
_entity_poly.type
_entity_poly.pdbx_seq_one_letter_code
_entity_poly.pdbx_strand_id
1 'polypeptide(L)'
;MKKSNVKTALALLAASVMIVSACKKSVENPTTGTTPTTPTVPTTPAADATLKSASSAYFPVIGMAFTYSFAQMSQVMDIVKREVNTITFGNELKEESVVRGSSGTYDYSTADAFYNLATANGLQVTGHTLVWYSQQNATYLNGLINPVTVTPSATNLATNGGFEAGPDAATGDVFTGWQDLNHSNGSFSAATGTAAHAGTRALQATATSAAQAYNLQLLMRTPIPVTKGNTYNVSFWIKGSVATT
;
A
#
# COMPACT_ATOMS: atom_id res chain seq x y z
N MET A 1 13.41 -60.48 16.06
CA MET A 1 12.98 -59.27 16.79
C MET A 1 13.32 -58.03 15.96
N LYS A 2 12.33 -57.40 15.32
CA LYS A 2 12.42 -56.04 14.77
C LYS A 2 11.09 -55.34 15.06
N LYS A 3 11.02 -54.70 16.22
CA LYS A 3 9.93 -53.80 16.63
C LYS A 3 10.41 -52.38 16.35
N SER A 4 9.68 -51.64 15.52
CA SER A 4 9.54 -50.17 15.54
C SER A 4 9.37 -49.66 14.11
N ASN A 5 8.13 -49.51 13.65
CA ASN A 5 7.74 -48.57 12.58
C ASN A 5 6.24 -48.20 12.63
N VAL A 6 5.53 -48.53 13.72
CA VAL A 6 4.07 -48.29 13.83
C VAL A 6 3.77 -46.94 14.49
N LYS A 7 4.69 -46.37 15.28
CA LYS A 7 4.43 -45.13 16.02
C LYS A 7 4.55 -43.86 15.16
N THR A 8 5.36 -43.87 14.10
CA THR A 8 5.58 -42.68 13.26
C THR A 8 4.47 -42.49 12.21
N ALA A 9 3.86 -43.59 11.73
CA ALA A 9 2.73 -43.52 10.80
C ALA A 9 1.44 -43.00 11.48
N LEU A 10 1.29 -43.21 12.78
CA LEU A 10 0.10 -42.78 13.53
C LEU A 10 0.13 -41.27 13.87
N ALA A 11 1.31 -40.66 13.95
CA ALA A 11 1.46 -39.22 14.19
C ALA A 11 1.13 -38.37 12.94
N LEU A 12 1.42 -38.86 11.74
CA LEU A 12 1.10 -38.15 10.48
C LEU A 12 -0.38 -38.29 10.06
N LEU A 13 -1.09 -39.33 10.53
CA LEU A 13 -2.53 -39.45 10.29
C LEU A 13 -3.35 -38.56 11.23
N ALA A 14 -2.83 -38.23 12.42
CA ALA A 14 -3.51 -37.35 13.39
C ALA A 14 -3.43 -35.85 13.02
N ALA A 15 -2.37 -35.40 12.33
CA ALA A 15 -2.23 -34.01 11.90
C ALA A 15 -3.05 -33.69 10.63
N SER A 16 -3.35 -34.70 9.81
CA SER A 16 -4.10 -34.56 8.54
C SER A 16 -5.62 -34.53 8.74
N VAL A 17 -6.12 -34.96 9.90
CA VAL A 17 -7.56 -34.97 10.23
C VAL A 17 -8.03 -33.65 10.86
N MET A 18 -7.12 -32.79 11.35
CA MET A 18 -7.49 -31.50 11.95
C MET A 18 -7.70 -30.36 10.94
N ILE A 19 -7.42 -30.55 9.65
CA ILE A 19 -7.57 -29.49 8.62
C ILE A 19 -8.91 -29.58 7.86
N VAL A 20 -9.74 -30.61 8.11
CA VAL A 20 -11.01 -30.82 7.38
C VAL A 20 -12.28 -30.53 8.19
N SER A 21 -12.16 -29.99 9.41
CA SER A 21 -13.30 -29.67 10.29
C SER A 21 -13.77 -28.21 10.26
N ALA A 22 -13.26 -27.38 9.33
CA ALA A 22 -13.66 -25.96 9.24
C ALA A 22 -14.87 -25.68 8.31
N CYS A 23 -15.42 -26.70 7.64
CA CYS A 23 -16.62 -26.56 6.79
C CYS A 23 -17.59 -27.74 7.00
N LYS A 24 -18.14 -27.87 8.21
CA LYS A 24 -19.44 -28.51 8.39
C LYS A 24 -20.41 -27.47 8.91
N LYS A 25 -21.48 -27.22 8.16
CA LYS A 25 -22.67 -26.51 8.66
C LYS A 25 -23.08 -27.23 9.94
N SER A 26 -22.88 -26.59 11.08
CA SER A 26 -23.36 -27.11 12.36
C SER A 26 -24.86 -27.25 12.24
N VAL A 27 -25.32 -28.49 12.07
CA VAL A 27 -26.69 -28.86 12.42
C VAL A 27 -26.61 -29.02 13.93
N GLU A 28 -26.93 -27.96 14.65
CA GLU A 28 -27.20 -28.08 16.09
C GLU A 28 -28.34 -29.07 16.25
N ASN A 29 -28.01 -30.27 16.72
CA ASN A 29 -29.00 -31.22 17.16
C ASN A 29 -29.27 -30.88 18.63
N PRO A 30 -30.47 -30.39 19.00
CA PRO A 30 -30.74 -30.01 20.38
C PRO A 30 -30.84 -31.28 21.22
N THR A 31 -29.80 -31.54 22.00
CA THR A 31 -29.91 -32.43 23.16
C THR A 31 -30.90 -31.80 24.14
N THR A 32 -32.05 -32.46 24.30
CA THR A 32 -32.99 -32.42 25.42
C THR A 32 -32.67 -31.37 26.51
N GLY A 33 -33.31 -30.22 26.43
CA GLY A 33 -33.26 -29.19 27.46
C GLY A 33 -34.03 -27.95 27.01
N THR A 34 -35.30 -27.87 27.42
CA THR A 34 -36.27 -26.77 27.18
C THR A 34 -36.41 -26.31 25.73
N THR A 35 -37.56 -26.59 25.11
CA THR A 35 -38.00 -25.94 23.87
C THR A 35 -37.69 -24.44 23.95
N PRO A 36 -36.96 -23.85 22.97
CA PRO A 36 -36.84 -22.40 22.88
C PRO A 36 -38.26 -21.87 22.77
N THR A 37 -38.74 -21.17 23.81
CA THR A 37 -39.98 -20.43 23.69
C THR A 37 -39.77 -19.42 22.59
N THR A 38 -40.47 -19.58 21.46
CA THR A 38 -40.58 -18.53 20.45
C THR A 38 -40.89 -17.24 21.21
N PRO A 39 -40.00 -16.22 21.15
CA PRO A 39 -40.26 -14.96 21.81
C PRO A 39 -41.64 -14.48 21.39
N THR A 40 -42.53 -14.31 22.36
CA THR A 40 -43.88 -13.82 22.09
C THR A 40 -43.72 -12.39 21.59
N VAL A 41 -43.82 -12.18 20.27
CA VAL A 41 -43.84 -10.84 19.70
C VAL A 41 -45.07 -10.15 20.30
N PRO A 42 -44.92 -9.03 21.03
CA PRO A 42 -46.06 -8.27 21.50
C PRO A 42 -46.94 -7.97 20.30
N THR A 43 -48.19 -8.44 20.31
CA THR A 43 -49.07 -8.43 19.12
C THR A 43 -49.48 -7.03 18.68
N THR A 44 -49.10 -5.99 19.42
CA THR A 44 -49.25 -4.58 19.04
C THR A 44 -48.25 -3.76 19.86
N PRO A 45 -47.26 -3.08 19.24
CA PRO A 45 -46.51 -2.03 19.93
C PRO A 45 -47.50 -1.01 20.50
N ALA A 46 -47.25 -0.46 21.70
CA ALA A 46 -48.03 0.68 22.16
C ALA A 46 -48.04 1.77 21.07
N ALA A 47 -49.17 2.44 20.85
CA ALA A 47 -49.35 3.37 19.73
C ALA A 47 -48.26 4.48 19.64
N ASP A 48 -47.59 4.77 20.77
CA ASP A 48 -46.51 5.75 20.90
C ASP A 48 -45.13 5.14 21.23
N ALA A 49 -44.93 3.83 21.01
CA ALA A 49 -43.63 3.21 21.23
C ALA A 49 -42.61 3.72 20.21
N THR A 50 -41.45 4.19 20.69
CA THR A 50 -40.34 4.59 19.81
C THR A 50 -39.68 3.37 19.18
N LEU A 51 -39.01 3.54 18.04
CA LEU A 51 -38.30 2.45 17.37
C LEU A 51 -37.30 1.77 18.31
N LYS A 52 -36.52 2.54 19.08
CA LYS A 52 -35.56 2.00 20.06
C LYS A 52 -36.20 1.28 21.24
N SER A 53 -37.39 1.68 21.69
CA SER A 53 -38.06 0.94 22.78
C SER A 53 -38.68 -0.35 22.24
N ALA A 54 -39.32 -0.29 21.07
CA ALA A 54 -39.96 -1.43 20.43
C ALA A 54 -38.96 -2.52 19.99
N SER A 55 -37.73 -2.14 19.59
CA SER A 55 -36.71 -3.09 19.13
C SER A 55 -35.84 -3.66 20.25
N SER A 56 -35.83 -3.04 21.44
CA SER A 56 -34.85 -3.30 22.52
C SER A 56 -34.71 -4.76 22.95
N ALA A 57 -35.78 -5.56 22.85
CA ALA A 57 -35.76 -6.98 23.20
C ALA A 57 -34.94 -7.86 22.23
N TYR A 58 -34.70 -7.39 21.01
CA TYR A 58 -34.02 -8.14 19.95
C TYR A 58 -32.78 -7.41 19.42
N PHE A 59 -32.88 -6.10 19.29
CA PHE A 59 -31.81 -5.21 18.82
C PHE A 59 -31.60 -4.13 19.88
N PRO A 60 -30.64 -4.32 20.82
CA PRO A 60 -30.38 -3.37 21.90
C PRO A 60 -30.01 -1.96 21.44
N VAL A 61 -29.56 -1.82 20.19
CA VAL A 61 -29.19 -0.56 19.56
C VAL A 61 -29.81 -0.52 18.17
N ILE A 62 -30.61 0.51 17.91
CA ILE A 62 -31.06 0.85 16.56
C ILE A 62 -30.50 2.23 16.17
N GLY A 63 -30.18 2.40 14.89
CA GLY A 63 -29.56 3.63 14.40
C GLY A 63 -30.06 4.08 13.04
N MET A 64 -29.68 5.31 12.68
CA MET A 64 -30.02 5.95 11.41
C MET A 64 -28.78 6.63 10.83
N ALA A 65 -28.66 6.65 9.51
CA ALA A 65 -27.63 7.42 8.81
C ALA A 65 -28.21 8.65 8.12
N PHE A 66 -27.57 9.81 8.28
CA PHE A 66 -27.93 11.07 7.62
C PHE A 66 -26.75 12.04 7.65
N THR A 67 -26.83 13.12 6.86
CA THR A 67 -25.77 14.14 6.75
C THR A 67 -25.97 15.29 7.73
N TYR A 68 -24.92 16.07 7.95
CA TYR A 68 -24.95 17.22 8.85
C TYR A 68 -25.98 18.28 8.43
N SER A 69 -26.21 18.46 7.14
CA SER A 69 -27.26 19.37 6.63
C SER A 69 -28.66 19.01 7.13
N PHE A 70 -29.00 17.72 7.19
CA PHE A 70 -30.26 17.26 7.78
C PHE A 70 -30.24 17.38 9.30
N ALA A 71 -29.08 17.19 9.93
CA ALA A 71 -28.94 17.34 11.37
C ALA A 71 -29.28 18.74 11.87
N GLN A 72 -29.01 19.76 11.05
CA GLN A 72 -29.34 21.16 11.34
C GLN A 72 -30.85 21.46 11.28
N MET A 73 -31.66 20.56 10.72
CA MET A 73 -33.11 20.69 10.70
C MET A 73 -33.68 20.16 12.03
N SER A 74 -34.21 21.05 12.88
CA SER A 74 -34.74 20.69 14.20
C SER A 74 -35.77 19.56 14.15
N GLN A 75 -36.66 19.59 13.16
CA GLN A 75 -37.68 18.55 12.95
C GLN A 75 -37.08 17.16 12.69
N VAL A 76 -35.97 17.10 11.96
CA VAL A 76 -35.26 15.82 11.72
C VAL A 76 -34.61 15.35 13.01
N MET A 77 -33.89 16.24 13.71
CA MET A 77 -33.22 15.88 14.95
C MET A 77 -34.20 15.45 16.05
N ASP A 78 -35.38 16.07 16.11
CA ASP A 78 -36.45 15.70 17.04
C ASP A 78 -36.97 14.28 16.79
N ILE A 79 -37.13 13.89 15.51
CA ILE A 79 -37.47 12.51 15.14
C ILE A 79 -36.32 11.58 15.51
N VAL A 80 -35.09 11.88 15.11
CA VAL A 80 -33.93 11.02 15.32
C VAL A 80 -33.70 10.74 16.81
N LYS A 81 -33.65 11.78 17.65
CA LYS A 81 -33.40 11.60 19.09
C LYS A 81 -34.54 10.87 19.80
N ARG A 82 -35.77 10.97 19.28
CA ARG A 82 -36.92 10.20 19.77
C ARG A 82 -36.79 8.72 19.39
N GLU A 83 -36.42 8.42 18.15
CA GLU A 83 -36.54 7.08 17.59
C GLU A 83 -35.32 6.17 17.78
N VAL A 84 -34.09 6.70 17.74
CA VAL A 84 -32.88 5.86 17.67
C VAL A 84 -31.90 6.08 18.84
N ASN A 85 -30.96 5.15 19.00
CA ASN A 85 -29.89 5.22 20.03
C ASN A 85 -28.59 5.78 19.48
N THR A 86 -28.28 5.49 18.21
CA THR A 86 -27.02 5.85 17.56
C THR A 86 -27.27 6.42 16.18
N ILE A 87 -26.37 7.25 15.70
CA ILE A 87 -26.39 7.76 14.33
C ILE A 87 -25.07 7.48 13.63
N THR A 88 -25.14 7.37 12.30
CA THR A 88 -23.97 7.25 11.43
C THR A 88 -23.93 8.46 10.52
N PHE A 89 -22.78 9.13 10.44
CA PHE A 89 -22.66 10.30 9.56
C PHE A 89 -22.63 9.83 8.10
N GLY A 90 -23.43 10.48 7.25
CA GLY A 90 -23.61 10.07 5.86
C GLY A 90 -22.33 10.19 5.05
N ASN A 91 -21.57 11.27 5.25
CA ASN A 91 -20.33 11.52 4.52
C ASN A 91 -19.21 12.12 5.36
N GLU A 92 -19.54 12.79 6.46
CA GLU A 92 -18.67 13.72 7.18
C GLU A 92 -17.44 13.05 7.80
N LEU A 93 -17.44 11.73 7.94
CA LEU A 93 -16.31 10.91 8.41
C LEU A 93 -15.66 10.05 7.31
N LYS A 94 -16.08 10.17 6.05
CA LYS A 94 -15.38 9.54 4.92
C LYS A 94 -14.07 10.26 4.63
N GLU A 95 -13.09 9.55 4.10
CA GLU A 95 -11.72 10.06 3.99
C GLU A 95 -11.64 11.37 3.18
N GLU A 96 -12.34 11.49 2.04
CA GLU A 96 -12.40 12.75 1.28
C GLU A 96 -12.99 13.92 2.08
N SER A 97 -13.89 13.61 3.02
CA SER A 97 -14.54 14.59 3.90
C SER A 97 -13.72 14.99 5.11
N VAL A 98 -12.56 14.37 5.36
CA VAL A 98 -11.64 14.77 6.43
C VAL A 98 -10.22 15.08 5.94
N VAL A 99 -9.74 14.48 4.85
CA VAL A 99 -8.39 14.71 4.31
C VAL A 99 -8.40 15.79 3.25
N ARG A 100 -7.58 16.83 3.42
CA ARG A 100 -7.56 18.02 2.56
C ARG A 100 -6.36 18.05 1.63
N GLY A 101 -6.63 18.44 0.39
CA GLY A 101 -5.61 18.76 -0.62
C GLY A 101 -4.65 17.61 -0.89
N SER A 102 -3.46 17.95 -1.40
CA SER A 102 -2.37 16.99 -1.61
C SER A 102 -1.48 16.79 -0.38
N SER A 103 -1.61 17.64 0.64
CA SER A 103 -0.78 17.61 1.86
C SER A 103 -1.19 16.53 2.86
N GLY A 104 -2.41 16.01 2.77
CA GLY A 104 -2.93 15.03 3.73
C GLY A 104 -3.34 15.61 5.07
N THR A 105 -3.47 16.94 5.19
CA THR A 105 -3.90 17.58 6.44
C THR A 105 -5.35 17.25 6.75
N TYR A 106 -5.66 17.02 8.02
CA TYR A 106 -7.03 16.74 8.46
C TYR A 106 -7.82 18.01 8.76
N ASP A 107 -9.09 18.02 8.37
CA ASP A 107 -10.09 19.01 8.74
C ASP A 107 -11.37 18.28 9.18
N TYR A 108 -11.58 18.24 10.49
CA TYR A 108 -12.72 17.59 11.14
C TYR A 108 -13.85 18.58 11.47
N SER A 109 -13.76 19.84 11.09
CA SER A 109 -14.68 20.91 11.55
C SER A 109 -16.17 20.55 11.42
N THR A 110 -16.58 19.99 10.27
CA THR A 110 -17.97 19.58 10.04
C THR A 110 -18.34 18.32 10.85
N ALA A 111 -17.43 17.35 10.93
CA ALA A 111 -17.64 16.13 11.71
C ALA A 111 -17.76 16.44 13.21
N ASP A 112 -16.91 17.33 13.73
CA ASP A 112 -16.93 17.77 15.13
C ASP A 112 -18.23 18.50 15.46
N ALA A 113 -18.68 19.39 14.58
CA ALA A 113 -19.95 20.09 14.75
C ALA A 113 -21.14 19.10 14.79
N PHE A 114 -21.14 18.09 13.91
CA PHE A 114 -22.17 17.06 13.92
C PHE A 114 -22.08 16.17 15.17
N TYR A 115 -20.88 15.79 15.58
CA TYR A 115 -20.65 14.99 16.80
C TYR A 115 -21.15 15.71 18.05
N ASN A 116 -20.84 17.00 18.18
CA ASN A 116 -21.31 17.83 19.29
C ASN A 116 -22.83 17.93 19.30
N LEU A 117 -23.47 18.12 18.14
CA LEU A 117 -24.93 18.15 18.04
C LEU A 117 -25.58 16.81 18.42
N ALA A 118 -25.00 15.70 17.97
CA ALA A 118 -25.49 14.36 18.25
C ALA A 118 -25.41 14.03 19.75
N THR A 119 -24.25 14.23 20.34
CA THR A 119 -24.00 13.95 21.77
C THR A 119 -24.82 14.86 22.68
N ALA A 120 -25.01 16.13 22.32
CA ALA A 120 -25.90 17.04 23.03
C ALA A 120 -27.38 16.58 23.02
N ASN A 121 -27.79 15.77 22.03
CA ASN A 121 -29.12 15.16 21.95
C ASN A 121 -29.16 13.71 22.47
N GLY A 122 -28.12 13.27 23.19
CA GLY A 122 -28.07 11.94 23.81
C GLY A 122 -27.91 10.78 22.82
N LEU A 123 -27.43 11.06 21.60
CA LEU A 123 -27.17 10.07 20.57
C LEU A 123 -25.72 9.60 20.64
N GLN A 124 -25.52 8.29 20.47
CA GLN A 124 -24.21 7.72 20.16
C GLN A 124 -23.87 7.98 18.69
N VAL A 125 -22.58 7.93 18.36
CA VAL A 125 -22.10 8.08 16.97
C VAL A 125 -21.31 6.84 16.57
N THR A 126 -21.74 6.20 15.48
CA THR A 126 -21.00 5.12 14.82
C THR A 126 -20.16 5.71 13.70
N GLY A 127 -18.83 5.53 13.78
CA GLY A 127 -17.90 6.00 12.77
C GLY A 127 -18.08 5.26 11.44
N HIS A 128 -18.18 6.03 10.35
CA HIS A 128 -18.26 5.52 8.98
C HIS A 128 -17.53 6.50 8.05
N THR A 129 -16.32 6.20 7.57
CA THR A 129 -15.57 4.93 7.67
C THR A 129 -14.08 5.23 7.55
N LEU A 130 -13.24 4.38 8.13
CA LEU A 130 -11.78 4.58 8.12
C LEU A 130 -11.17 4.36 6.72
N VAL A 131 -11.61 3.32 6.03
CA VAL A 131 -11.12 2.96 4.69
C VAL A 131 -12.29 2.48 3.85
N TRP A 132 -12.35 2.96 2.61
CA TRP A 132 -13.38 2.56 1.65
C TRP A 132 -12.90 2.84 0.25
N TYR A 133 -13.27 2.04 -0.74
CA TYR A 133 -12.79 2.23 -2.12
C TYR A 133 -13.37 3.49 -2.82
N SER A 134 -14.32 4.17 -2.18
CA SER A 134 -15.04 5.33 -2.72
C SER A 134 -14.97 6.49 -1.73
N GLN A 135 -15.12 7.73 -2.24
CA GLN A 135 -15.01 8.97 -1.47
C GLN A 135 -13.70 9.05 -0.67
N GLN A 136 -12.61 8.81 -1.39
CA GLN A 136 -11.25 9.04 -0.93
C GLN A 136 -10.62 10.18 -1.72
N ASN A 137 -9.75 10.95 -1.08
CA ASN A 137 -8.85 11.93 -1.65
C ASN A 137 -7.77 11.21 -2.47
N ALA A 138 -8.13 10.93 -3.73
CA ALA A 138 -7.26 10.25 -4.68
C ALA A 138 -5.95 11.01 -4.91
N THR A 139 -5.96 12.34 -4.87
CA THR A 139 -4.75 13.15 -5.05
C THR A 139 -3.72 12.88 -3.96
N TYR A 140 -4.14 12.90 -2.69
CA TYR A 140 -3.26 12.59 -1.58
C TYR A 140 -2.78 11.14 -1.63
N LEU A 141 -3.69 10.18 -1.78
CA LEU A 141 -3.35 8.76 -1.79
C LEU A 141 -2.43 8.38 -2.96
N ASN A 142 -2.69 8.91 -4.16
CA ASN A 142 -1.81 8.73 -5.31
C ASN A 142 -0.43 9.37 -5.09
N GLY A 143 -0.36 10.49 -4.36
CA GLY A 143 0.90 11.12 -3.96
C GLY A 143 1.74 10.25 -3.02
N LEU A 144 1.10 9.48 -2.13
CA LEU A 144 1.79 8.55 -1.22
C LEU A 144 2.40 7.33 -1.94
N ILE A 145 1.73 6.86 -3.00
CA ILE A 145 2.18 5.69 -3.78
C ILE A 145 3.03 6.08 -4.99
N ASN A 146 3.06 7.37 -5.36
CA ASN A 146 3.97 7.84 -6.39
C ASN A 146 5.38 7.47 -5.94
N PRO A 147 6.21 6.83 -6.79
CA PRO A 147 7.56 6.50 -6.40
C PRO A 147 8.21 7.77 -5.88
N VAL A 148 8.56 7.78 -4.59
CA VAL A 148 9.48 8.79 -4.07
C VAL A 148 10.66 8.66 -4.99
N THR A 149 10.85 9.64 -5.87
CA THR A 149 12.10 9.79 -6.58
C THR A 149 13.05 10.24 -5.48
N VAL A 150 13.55 9.26 -4.72
CA VAL A 150 14.79 9.42 -3.99
C VAL A 150 15.79 9.66 -5.10
N THR A 151 15.94 10.91 -5.53
CA THR A 151 17.19 11.35 -6.12
C THR A 151 18.13 11.23 -4.94
N PRO A 152 18.88 10.14 -4.79
CA PRO A 152 19.82 10.10 -3.72
C PRO A 152 20.76 11.25 -4.07
N SER A 153 21.04 12.14 -3.11
CA SER A 153 22.32 12.84 -3.17
C SER A 153 23.40 11.80 -2.86
N ALA A 154 23.50 10.77 -3.70
CA ALA A 154 24.65 9.90 -3.73
C ALA A 154 25.68 10.71 -4.48
N THR A 155 26.72 11.13 -3.77
CA THR A 155 27.95 11.58 -4.41
C THR A 155 28.38 10.47 -5.35
N ASN A 156 28.37 10.73 -6.66
CA ASN A 156 28.91 9.78 -7.62
C ASN A 156 30.40 9.60 -7.31
N LEU A 157 30.76 8.41 -6.84
CA LEU A 157 32.13 8.08 -6.47
C LEU A 157 33.01 7.83 -7.70
N ALA A 158 32.41 7.60 -8.87
CA ALA A 158 33.13 7.46 -10.12
C ALA A 158 33.54 8.83 -10.66
N THR A 159 34.85 9.08 -10.70
CA THR A 159 35.41 10.23 -11.42
C THR A 159 35.01 10.16 -12.90
N ASN A 160 34.49 11.25 -13.44
CA ASN A 160 34.00 11.30 -14.83
C ASN A 160 32.97 10.19 -15.15
N GLY A 161 32.12 9.81 -14.21
CA GLY A 161 31.08 8.79 -14.43
C GLY A 161 29.98 9.18 -15.43
N GLY A 162 29.92 10.45 -15.82
CA GLY A 162 29.07 10.95 -16.91
C GLY A 162 29.74 10.89 -18.29
N PHE A 163 31.01 10.51 -18.38
CA PHE A 163 31.76 10.41 -19.65
C PHE A 163 31.86 11.71 -20.47
N GLU A 164 31.89 12.86 -19.80
CA GLU A 164 31.96 14.17 -20.47
C GLU A 164 33.41 14.58 -20.78
N ALA A 165 34.39 14.12 -19.99
CA ALA A 165 35.81 14.42 -20.19
C ALA A 165 36.54 13.33 -21.00
N GLY A 166 37.39 13.76 -21.92
CA GLY A 166 38.24 12.91 -22.76
C GLY A 166 38.41 13.47 -24.18
N PRO A 167 39.36 12.95 -25.00
CA PRO A 167 40.27 11.85 -24.67
C PRO A 167 41.25 12.23 -23.55
N ASP A 168 41.72 11.23 -22.81
CA ASP A 168 42.70 11.44 -21.75
C ASP A 168 44.05 11.83 -22.37
N ALA A 169 44.52 13.04 -22.08
CA ALA A 169 45.74 13.55 -22.68
C ALA A 169 47.01 12.81 -22.21
N ALA A 170 46.98 12.15 -21.04
CA ALA A 170 48.13 11.47 -20.49
C ALA A 170 48.23 10.02 -20.99
N THR A 171 47.09 9.34 -21.12
CA THR A 171 47.06 7.90 -21.42
C THR A 171 46.58 7.58 -22.82
N GLY A 172 45.88 8.51 -23.47
CA GLY A 172 45.27 8.32 -24.79
C GLY A 172 43.94 7.57 -24.76
N ASP A 173 43.38 7.23 -23.59
CA ASP A 173 42.08 6.56 -23.53
C ASP A 173 40.94 7.48 -23.97
N VAL A 174 39.83 6.88 -24.38
CA VAL A 174 38.65 7.60 -24.89
C VAL A 174 38.06 8.58 -23.86
N PHE A 175 38.15 8.24 -22.56
CA PHE A 175 37.60 9.04 -21.47
C PHE A 175 38.61 9.23 -20.35
N THR A 176 38.73 10.48 -19.87
CA THR A 176 39.63 10.80 -18.76
C THR A 176 39.27 10.00 -17.51
N GLY A 177 40.27 9.36 -16.90
CA GLY A 177 40.12 8.54 -15.68
C GLY A 177 39.56 7.12 -15.90
N TRP A 178 39.26 6.74 -17.15
CA TRP A 178 38.83 5.40 -17.53
C TRP A 178 39.85 4.76 -18.46
N GLN A 179 40.00 3.44 -18.36
CA GLN A 179 40.86 2.66 -19.21
C GLN A 179 40.03 1.62 -19.95
N ASP A 180 40.19 1.59 -21.25
CA ASP A 180 39.63 0.58 -22.13
C ASP A 180 40.67 -0.54 -22.39
N LEU A 181 40.22 -1.78 -22.28
CA LEU A 181 41.09 -2.96 -22.31
C LEU A 181 40.54 -4.03 -23.25
N ASN A 182 41.50 -4.84 -23.73
CA ASN A 182 41.27 -6.14 -24.34
C ASN A 182 40.42 -6.13 -25.62
N HIS A 183 40.49 -5.08 -26.45
CA HIS A 183 39.79 -4.79 -27.72
C HIS A 183 39.74 -5.90 -28.81
N SER A 184 40.01 -7.15 -28.45
CA SER A 184 39.90 -8.37 -29.26
C SER A 184 38.50 -8.64 -29.84
N ASN A 185 37.42 -8.11 -29.27
CA ASN A 185 36.04 -8.30 -29.76
C ASN A 185 35.21 -7.00 -29.81
N GLY A 186 35.86 -5.87 -30.05
CA GLY A 186 35.13 -4.61 -30.14
C GLY A 186 35.95 -3.39 -29.78
N SER A 187 35.25 -2.27 -29.68
CA SER A 187 35.84 -0.97 -29.37
C SER A 187 34.95 -0.15 -28.44
N PHE A 188 35.58 0.82 -27.76
CA PHE A 188 34.90 1.90 -27.09
C PHE A 188 35.06 3.21 -27.88
N SER A 189 34.04 4.05 -27.86
CA SER A 189 34.05 5.37 -28.47
C SER A 189 33.19 6.35 -27.67
N ALA A 190 33.31 7.63 -27.99
CA ALA A 190 32.43 8.67 -27.47
C ALA A 190 31.26 8.90 -28.42
N ALA A 191 30.05 8.55 -27.98
CA ALA A 191 28.82 8.91 -28.67
C ALA A 191 28.31 10.27 -28.20
N THR A 192 27.52 10.94 -29.04
CA THR A 192 26.97 12.28 -28.78
C THR A 192 25.48 12.34 -29.15
N GLY A 193 24.84 13.47 -28.87
CA GLY A 193 23.45 13.71 -29.24
C GLY A 193 22.48 12.79 -28.51
N THR A 194 21.58 12.12 -29.23
CA THR A 194 20.52 11.29 -28.62
C THR A 194 21.01 10.03 -27.93
N ALA A 195 22.31 9.70 -28.04
CA ALA A 195 22.94 8.64 -27.28
C ALA A 195 23.22 9.04 -25.82
N ALA A 196 23.39 10.34 -25.53
CA ALA A 196 23.61 10.84 -24.19
C ALA A 196 22.30 10.85 -23.39
N HIS A 197 22.31 10.23 -22.21
CA HIS A 197 21.18 10.31 -21.27
C HIS A 197 21.09 11.68 -20.60
N ALA A 198 22.25 12.24 -20.25
CA ALA A 198 22.43 13.59 -19.73
C ALA A 198 23.77 14.13 -20.26
N GLY A 199 23.93 15.45 -20.32
CA GLY A 199 25.16 16.06 -20.86
C GLY A 199 25.24 15.98 -22.38
N THR A 200 26.46 15.92 -22.91
CA THR A 200 26.73 15.96 -24.35
C THR A 200 27.29 14.66 -24.91
N ARG A 201 27.75 13.76 -24.03
CA ARG A 201 28.47 12.55 -24.41
C ARG A 201 27.95 11.31 -23.69
N ALA A 202 28.27 10.15 -24.25
CA ALA A 202 28.12 8.86 -23.60
C ALA A 202 29.26 7.93 -24.02
N LEU A 203 29.60 6.98 -23.14
CA LEU A 203 30.37 5.80 -23.52
C LEU A 203 29.55 4.95 -24.48
N GLN A 204 30.10 4.67 -25.66
CA GLN A 204 29.57 3.67 -26.57
C GLN A 204 30.50 2.47 -26.62
N ALA A 205 29.95 1.29 -26.36
CA ALA A 205 30.64 0.02 -26.55
C ALA A 205 30.06 -0.67 -27.79
N THR A 206 30.94 -1.05 -28.73
CA THR A 206 30.55 -1.82 -29.92
C THR A 206 31.19 -3.20 -29.85
N ALA A 207 30.41 -4.23 -29.53
CA ALA A 207 30.86 -5.61 -29.58
C ALA A 207 30.64 -6.19 -30.98
N THR A 208 31.64 -6.89 -31.53
CA THR A 208 31.57 -7.45 -32.89
C THR A 208 30.87 -8.80 -32.96
N SER A 209 30.90 -9.58 -31.87
CA SER A 209 30.26 -10.89 -31.78
C SER A 209 30.00 -11.27 -30.31
N ALA A 210 29.30 -12.37 -30.05
CA ALA A 210 29.20 -12.93 -28.71
C ALA A 210 30.58 -13.45 -28.26
N ALA A 211 31.10 -12.93 -27.15
CA ALA A 211 32.41 -13.32 -26.61
C ALA A 211 32.42 -13.31 -25.08
N GLN A 212 33.57 -13.62 -24.49
CA GLN A 212 33.72 -13.61 -23.04
C GLN A 212 33.80 -12.17 -22.52
N ALA A 213 33.40 -11.97 -21.26
CA ALA A 213 33.37 -10.64 -20.64
C ALA A 213 34.73 -9.95 -20.59
N TYR A 214 35.83 -10.70 -20.61
CA TYR A 214 37.19 -10.14 -20.62
C TYR A 214 37.66 -9.69 -22.01
N ASN A 215 36.93 -9.99 -23.09
CA ASN A 215 37.28 -9.60 -24.47
C ASN A 215 36.94 -8.14 -24.81
N LEU A 216 36.30 -7.40 -23.89
CA LEU A 216 36.08 -5.96 -24.00
C LEU A 216 35.78 -5.45 -22.58
N GLN A 217 36.73 -4.73 -21.96
CA GLN A 217 36.59 -4.28 -20.58
C GLN A 217 36.80 -2.78 -20.46
N LEU A 218 36.02 -2.15 -19.60
CA LEU A 218 36.22 -0.77 -19.18
C LEU A 218 36.41 -0.76 -17.67
N LEU A 219 37.45 -0.08 -17.21
CA LEU A 219 37.75 0.06 -15.79
C LEU A 219 38.07 1.51 -15.44
N MET A 220 37.81 1.88 -14.20
CA MET A 220 38.33 3.13 -13.65
C MET A 220 39.81 2.97 -13.35
N ARG A 221 40.63 3.93 -13.79
CA ARG A 221 42.08 3.92 -13.52
C ARG A 221 42.39 4.03 -12.03
N THR A 222 41.60 4.84 -11.33
CA THR A 222 41.68 4.96 -9.87
C THR A 222 40.56 4.12 -9.25
N PRO A 223 40.88 3.08 -8.46
CA PRO A 223 39.87 2.31 -7.76
C PRO A 223 39.03 3.21 -6.84
N ILE A 224 37.71 2.98 -6.83
CA ILE A 224 36.82 3.66 -5.90
C ILE A 224 37.16 3.18 -4.47
N PRO A 225 37.51 4.07 -3.53
CA PRO A 225 37.78 3.68 -2.16
C PRO A 225 36.49 3.18 -1.51
N VAL A 226 36.50 1.94 -1.03
CA VAL A 226 35.38 1.32 -0.33
C VAL A 226 35.73 1.02 1.12
N THR A 227 34.79 1.28 2.01
CA THR A 227 34.92 1.04 3.46
C THR A 227 34.10 -0.18 3.84
N LYS A 228 34.72 -1.12 4.57
CA LYS A 228 34.04 -2.33 5.06
C LYS A 228 32.81 -1.95 5.91
N GLY A 229 31.69 -2.60 5.64
CA GLY A 229 30.43 -2.39 6.36
C GLY A 229 29.48 -1.38 5.70
N ASN A 230 29.93 -0.65 4.68
CA ASN A 230 29.08 0.23 3.90
C ASN A 230 28.43 -0.52 2.71
N THR A 231 27.22 -0.10 2.36
CA THR A 231 26.54 -0.50 1.12
C THR A 231 26.84 0.50 0.02
N TYR A 232 27.28 0.01 -1.13
CA TYR A 232 27.52 0.82 -2.33
C TYR A 232 26.58 0.36 -3.44
N ASN A 233 25.91 1.32 -4.07
CA ASN A 233 25.03 1.06 -5.19
C ASN A 233 25.76 1.40 -6.50
N VAL A 234 25.80 0.44 -7.43
CA VAL A 234 26.26 0.68 -8.79
C VAL A 234 25.03 0.80 -9.68
N SER A 235 24.87 1.94 -10.33
CA SER A 235 23.80 2.19 -11.28
C SER A 235 24.35 2.87 -12.53
N PHE A 236 23.74 2.57 -13.67
CA PHE A 236 24.08 3.17 -14.95
C PHE A 236 22.87 3.10 -15.88
N TRP A 237 22.76 4.08 -16.77
CA TRP A 237 21.77 4.10 -17.84
C TRP A 237 22.32 3.37 -19.06
N ILE A 238 21.53 2.50 -19.67
CA ILE A 238 21.92 1.75 -20.87
C ILE A 238 20.93 2.06 -21.99
N LYS A 239 21.46 2.34 -23.18
CA LYS A 239 20.69 2.41 -24.42
C LYS A 239 21.16 1.30 -25.35
N GLY A 240 20.28 0.35 -25.66
CA GLY A 240 20.53 -0.68 -26.67
C GLY A 240 20.34 -0.15 -28.09
N SER A 241 20.96 -0.82 -29.08
CA SER A 241 20.78 -0.53 -30.51
C SER A 241 19.42 -1.02 -31.07
N VAL A 242 18.73 -1.87 -30.32
CA VAL A 242 17.38 -2.38 -30.58
C VAL A 242 16.54 -2.27 -29.32
N ALA A 243 15.27 -1.89 -29.47
CA ALA A 243 14.33 -1.87 -28.36
C ALA A 243 14.12 -3.32 -27.86
N THR A 244 14.29 -3.55 -26.56
CA THR A 244 13.90 -4.82 -25.94
C THR A 244 12.38 -4.92 -25.97
N THR A 245 11.86 -5.85 -26.78
CA THR A 245 10.46 -6.30 -26.72
C THR A 245 10.20 -7.12 -25.46
#